data_AF-A0AA43TXT3-F1
#
_entry.id   AF-A0AA43TXT3-F1
#
_cell.length_a   1.000
_cell.length_b   1.000
_cell.length_c   1.000
_cell.angle_alpha   90.00
_cell.angle_beta   90.00
_cell.angle_gamma   90.00
#
_symmetry.space_group_name_H-M   'P 1'
#
loop_
_entity.id
_entity.type
_entity.pdbx_description
1 polymer ?
#
loop_
_entity_poly.entity_id
_entity_poly.type
_entity_poly.pdbx_seq_one_letter_code
_entity_poly.pdbx_strand_id
1 'polypeptide(L)'
;MSLRDQLRHSTVKIVELWPPVVQTELHDYQGERGRSFGMPIDKFTDEAYQELSSDKDFIIIGGLGAPGSIPDSHFREVERRRQAAFANLCHSLRGEEWTPLE
;
A
#
# COMPACT_ATOMS: atom_id res chain seq x y z
N MET A 1 -12.29 -6.85 -10.47
CA MET A 1 -12.04 -5.42 -10.80
C MET A 1 -11.62 -4.70 -9.52
N SER A 2 -10.59 -3.86 -9.58
CA SER A 2 -10.21 -3.00 -8.45
C SER A 2 -11.16 -1.80 -8.34
N LEU A 3 -11.24 -1.19 -7.15
CA LEU A 3 -12.03 0.04 -6.95
C LEU A 3 -11.54 1.18 -7.86
N ARG A 4 -10.21 1.28 -8.07
CA ARG A 4 -9.60 2.25 -8.99
C ARG A 4 -10.15 2.14 -10.41
N ASP A 5 -10.27 0.93 -10.93
CA ASP A 5 -10.78 0.69 -12.28
C ASP A 5 -12.29 0.96 -12.42
N GLN A 6 -13.05 0.70 -11.36
CA GLN A 6 -14.49 1.04 -11.28
C GLN A 6 -14.72 2.55 -11.31
N LEU A 7 -13.80 3.32 -10.73
CA LEU A 7 -13.88 4.77 -10.60
C LEU A 7 -13.08 5.56 -11.65
N ARG A 8 -12.58 4.90 -12.70
CA ARG A 8 -11.69 5.50 -13.73
C ARG A 8 -12.27 6.71 -14.48
N HIS A 9 -13.60 6.86 -14.48
CA HIS A 9 -14.31 7.99 -15.11
C HIS A 9 -14.82 9.03 -14.09
N SER A 10 -14.40 8.89 -12.82
CA SER A 10 -14.71 9.85 -11.76
C SER A 10 -13.52 10.78 -11.50
N THR A 11 -13.72 11.79 -10.66
CA THR A 11 -12.65 12.67 -10.17
C THR A 11 -11.97 12.13 -8.90
N VAL A 12 -12.31 10.91 -8.46
CA VAL A 12 -11.79 10.33 -7.22
C VAL A 12 -10.48 9.61 -7.48
N LYS A 13 -9.40 10.05 -6.83
CA LYS A 13 -8.12 9.34 -6.78
C LYS A 13 -8.15 8.24 -5.71
N ILE A 14 -7.77 7.02 -6.07
CA ILE A 14 -7.69 5.89 -5.14
C ILE A 14 -6.23 5.60 -4.82
N VAL A 15 -5.85 5.88 -3.58
CA VAL A 15 -4.51 5.60 -3.03
C VAL A 15 -4.60 4.43 -2.07
N GLU A 16 -3.74 3.42 -2.30
CA GLU A 16 -3.56 2.31 -1.36
C GLU A 16 -2.33 2.59 -0.50
N LEU A 17 -2.52 2.75 0.81
CA LEU A 17 -1.46 2.98 1.80
C LEU A 17 -1.27 1.72 2.64
N TRP A 18 -0.07 1.16 2.61
CA TRP A 18 0.33 -0.03 3.35
C TRP A 18 1.30 0.36 4.46
N PRO A 19 0.80 0.49 5.71
CA PRO A 19 1.63 0.83 6.85
C PRO A 19 2.40 -0.38 7.39
N PRO A 20 3.52 -0.18 8.11
CA PRO A 20 4.15 -1.22 8.91
C PRO A 20 3.39 -1.39 10.23
N VAL A 21 3.96 -2.15 11.18
CA VAL A 21 3.52 -2.04 12.58
C VAL A 21 3.89 -0.65 13.09
N VAL A 22 2.94 0.07 13.66
CA VAL A 22 3.12 1.44 14.15
C VAL A 22 2.72 1.52 15.62
N GLN A 23 3.51 2.24 16.42
CA GLN A 23 3.32 2.42 17.86
C GLN A 23 2.03 3.22 18.14
N THR A 24 0.90 2.52 18.19
CA THR A 24 -0.46 3.05 18.39
C THR A 24 -1.26 2.21 19.38
N GLU A 25 -2.41 2.72 19.78
CA GLU A 25 -3.38 2.04 20.65
C GLU A 25 -4.02 0.80 20.00
N LEU A 26 -3.89 0.62 18.68
CA LEU A 26 -4.39 -0.56 17.97
C LEU A 26 -3.81 -1.87 18.53
N HIS A 27 -2.67 -1.79 19.22
CA HIS A 27 -1.98 -2.93 19.80
C HIS A 27 -2.31 -3.19 21.28
N ASP A 28 -3.23 -2.44 21.90
CA ASP A 28 -3.57 -2.57 23.33
C ASP A 28 -4.04 -3.97 23.73
N TYR A 29 -4.63 -4.72 22.80
CA TYR A 29 -5.01 -6.12 23.00
C TYR A 29 -3.82 -7.05 23.32
N GLN A 30 -2.58 -6.60 23.09
CA GLN A 30 -1.34 -7.35 23.37
C GLN A 30 -0.76 -7.05 24.76
N GLY A 31 -1.48 -6.28 25.60
CA GLY A 31 -1.04 -5.89 26.94
C GLY A 31 0.01 -4.77 26.92
N GLU A 32 0.75 -4.61 28.02
CA GLU A 32 1.66 -3.46 28.25
C GLU A 32 2.70 -3.24 27.14
N ARG A 33 3.05 -4.29 26.39
CA ARG A 33 4.07 -4.22 25.33
C ARG A 33 3.52 -3.83 23.97
N GLY A 34 2.20 -3.90 23.74
CA GLY A 34 1.60 -3.70 22.42
C GLY A 34 2.04 -2.38 21.75
N ARG A 35 1.97 -1.28 22.51
CA ARG A 35 2.33 0.06 22.03
C ARG A 35 3.82 0.27 21.74
N SER A 36 4.69 -0.66 22.17
CA SER A 36 6.15 -0.53 22.02
C SER A 36 6.68 -1.09 20.69
N PHE A 37 5.82 -1.75 19.90
CA PHE A 37 6.24 -2.42 18.68
C PHE A 37 6.24 -1.48 17.46
N GLY A 38 7.26 -1.65 16.62
CA GLY A 38 7.29 -1.08 15.28
C GLY A 38 7.75 0.37 15.22
N MET A 39 7.33 1.06 14.16
CA MET A 39 7.71 2.43 13.84
C MET A 39 7.02 3.42 14.80
N PRO A 40 7.74 4.43 15.33
CA PRO A 40 7.12 5.54 16.04
C PRO A 40 6.04 6.24 15.19
N ILE A 41 4.91 6.61 15.82
CA ILE A 41 3.76 7.18 15.10
C ILE A 41 4.09 8.50 14.41
N ASP A 42 4.92 9.35 15.02
CA ASP A 42 5.38 10.62 14.46
C ASP A 42 6.15 10.41 13.15
N LYS A 43 7.10 9.47 13.14
CA LYS A 43 7.84 9.09 11.93
C LYS A 43 6.93 8.52 10.85
N PHE A 44 6.00 7.63 11.23
CA PHE A 44 5.04 7.08 10.29
C PHE A 44 4.20 8.19 9.65
N THR A 45 3.67 9.13 10.44
CA THR A 45 2.84 10.21 9.91
C THR A 45 3.62 11.13 8.99
N ASP A 46 4.88 11.43 9.30
CA ASP A 46 5.74 12.26 8.44
C ASP A 46 6.01 11.58 7.10
N GLU A 47 6.44 10.31 7.13
CA GLU A 47 6.72 9.53 5.91
C GLU A 47 5.45 9.31 5.07
N ALA A 48 4.33 8.94 5.71
CA ALA A 48 3.05 8.74 5.04
C ALA A 48 2.54 10.04 4.41
N TYR A 49 2.66 11.18 5.10
CA TYR A 49 2.23 12.47 4.57
C TYR A 49 3.05 12.90 3.35
N GLN A 50 4.37 12.72 3.39
CA GLN A 50 5.25 13.03 2.25
C GLN A 50 4.86 12.20 1.01
N GLU A 51 4.60 10.90 1.20
CA GLU A 51 4.20 10.01 0.12
C GLU A 51 2.77 10.28 -0.37
N LEU A 52 1.83 10.59 0.52
CA LEU A 52 0.45 10.98 0.17
C LEU A 52 0.40 12.31 -0.60
N SER A 53 1.33 13.21 -0.32
CA SER A 53 1.49 14.48 -1.05
C SER A 53 2.14 14.29 -2.42
N SER A 54 2.65 13.09 -2.72
CA SER A 54 3.17 12.73 -4.04
C SER A 54 2.06 12.22 -4.96
N ASP A 55 2.37 12.02 -6.24
CA ASP A 55 1.38 11.53 -7.21
C ASP A 55 1.23 9.99 -7.22
N LYS A 56 1.71 9.27 -6.20
CA LYS A 56 1.66 7.81 -6.16
C LYS A 56 0.24 7.27 -5.89
N ASP A 57 -0.09 6.17 -6.55
CA ASP A 57 -1.35 5.44 -6.35
C ASP A 57 -1.23 4.31 -5.30
N PHE A 58 0.01 3.93 -4.99
CA PHE A 58 0.32 2.87 -4.05
C PHE A 58 1.56 3.26 -3.23
N ILE A 59 1.41 3.24 -1.91
CA ILE A 59 2.40 3.71 -0.95
C ILE A 59 2.66 2.57 0.03
N ILE A 60 3.92 2.16 0.15
CA ILE A 60 4.38 1.27 1.23
C ILE A 60 5.29 2.10 2.12
N ILE A 61 4.98 2.10 3.41
CA ILE A 61 5.84 2.65 4.45
C ILE A 61 6.46 1.49 5.22
N GLY A 62 7.79 1.47 5.32
CA GLY A 62 8.52 0.45 6.06
C GLY A 62 8.40 -0.98 5.51
N GLY A 63 9.01 -1.91 6.25
CA GLY A 63 8.93 -3.36 6.02
C GLY A 63 7.98 -4.06 7.00
N LEU A 64 7.78 -5.37 6.85
CA LEU A 64 7.04 -6.16 7.85
C LEU A 64 7.98 -6.80 8.88
N GLY A 65 7.48 -6.88 10.12
CA GLY A 65 8.17 -7.50 11.25
C GLY A 65 9.11 -6.56 11.99
N ALA A 66 10.06 -7.12 12.73
CA ALA A 66 11.10 -6.34 13.39
C ALA A 66 11.98 -5.61 12.36
N PRO A 67 12.64 -4.49 12.72
CA PRO A 67 13.55 -3.78 11.81
C PRO A 67 14.51 -4.74 11.09
N GLY A 68 14.48 -4.73 9.76
CA GLY A 68 15.32 -5.60 8.92
C GLY A 68 14.78 -7.01 8.61
N SER A 69 13.57 -7.36 9.06
CA SER A 69 13.02 -8.72 8.84
C SER A 69 12.56 -8.92 7.39
N ILE A 70 11.59 -8.14 6.92
CA ILE A 70 11.08 -8.21 5.54
C ILE A 70 11.18 -6.82 4.92
N PRO A 71 12.07 -6.60 3.94
CA PRO A 71 12.18 -5.31 3.25
C PRO A 71 10.89 -4.92 2.53
N ASP A 72 10.68 -3.62 2.35
CA ASP A 72 9.54 -3.05 1.59
C ASP A 72 9.51 -3.53 0.13
N SER A 73 10.66 -3.91 -0.44
CA SER A 73 10.78 -4.45 -1.79
C SER A 73 9.93 -5.71 -2.04
N HIS A 74 9.71 -6.55 -1.02
CA HIS A 74 8.82 -7.71 -1.13
C HIS A 74 7.36 -7.27 -1.33
N PHE A 75 6.95 -6.29 -0.53
CA PHE A 75 5.84 -5.33 -0.75
C PHE A 75 5.58 -5.02 -2.20
N ARG A 76 6.54 -4.29 -2.75
CA ARG A 76 6.45 -3.71 -4.08
C ARG A 76 6.31 -4.79 -5.14
N GLU A 77 7.02 -5.91 -5.02
CA GLU A 77 6.93 -6.99 -6.00
C GLU A 77 5.58 -7.72 -5.96
N VAL A 78 5.04 -8.00 -4.77
CA VAL A 78 3.70 -8.61 -4.63
C VAL A 78 2.64 -7.70 -5.23
N GLU A 79 2.68 -6.41 -4.87
CA GLU A 79 1.70 -5.45 -5.39
C GLU A 79 1.82 -5.30 -6.90
N ARG A 80 3.04 -5.16 -7.44
CA ARG A 80 3.26 -5.03 -8.88
C ARG A 80 2.63 -6.19 -9.65
N ARG A 81 2.82 -7.42 -9.17
CA ARG A 81 2.23 -8.62 -9.79
C ARG A 81 0.71 -8.61 -9.69
N ARG A 82 0.15 -8.21 -8.54
CA ARG A 82 -1.29 -8.09 -8.34
C ARG A 82 -1.89 -7.06 -9.29
N GLN A 83 -1.32 -5.86 -9.35
CA GLN A 83 -1.79 -4.78 -10.23
C GLN A 83 -1.77 -5.21 -11.68
N ALA A 84 -0.67 -5.80 -12.15
CA ALA A 84 -0.58 -6.32 -13.51
C ALA A 84 -1.70 -7.35 -13.78
N ALA A 85 -1.84 -8.39 -12.95
CA ALA A 85 -2.86 -9.42 -13.16
C ALA A 85 -4.29 -8.85 -13.25
N PHE A 86 -4.64 -7.92 -12.36
CA PHE A 86 -5.96 -7.30 -12.37
C PHE A 86 -6.16 -6.29 -13.49
N ALA A 87 -5.13 -5.54 -13.88
CA ALA A 87 -5.17 -4.67 -15.04
C ALA A 87 -5.45 -5.49 -16.31
N ASN A 88 -4.77 -6.62 -16.50
CA ASN A 88 -4.98 -7.52 -17.65
C ASN A 88 -6.42 -8.03 -17.68
N LEU A 89 -6.93 -8.48 -16.53
CA LEU A 89 -8.33 -8.94 -16.43
C LEU A 89 -9.31 -7.82 -16.81
N CYS A 90 -9.08 -6.60 -16.34
CA CYS A 90 -9.92 -5.45 -16.63
C CYS A 90 -9.92 -5.08 -18.13
N HIS A 91 -8.76 -5.10 -18.80
CA HIS A 91 -8.68 -4.89 -20.26
C HIS A 91 -9.46 -5.97 -21.02
N SER A 92 -9.25 -7.25 -20.68
CA SER A 92 -9.96 -8.38 -21.30
C SER A 92 -11.48 -8.26 -21.16
N LEU A 93 -11.97 -7.89 -19.98
CA LEU A 93 -13.42 -7.72 -19.74
C LEU A 93 -14.04 -6.56 -20.54
N ARG A 94 -13.22 -5.60 -21.01
CA ARG A 94 -13.66 -4.47 -21.82
C ARG A 94 -13.42 -4.67 -23.32
N GLY A 95 -12.74 -5.74 -23.73
CA GLY A 95 -12.30 -5.93 -25.10
C GLY A 95 -11.21 -4.94 -25.53
N GLU A 96 -10.44 -4.42 -24.58
CA GLU A 96 -9.28 -3.55 -24.82
C GLU A 96 -8.03 -4.40 -25.01
N GLU A 97 -7.12 -4.00 -25.91
CA GLU A 97 -5.83 -4.65 -26.05
C GLU A 97 -4.98 -4.39 -24.81
N TRP A 98 -4.46 -5.44 -24.19
CA TRP A 98 -3.57 -5.28 -23.04
C TRP A 98 -2.16 -4.93 -23.49
N THR A 99 -1.66 -3.80 -23.00
CA THR A 99 -0.23 -3.44 -23.08
C THR A 99 0.38 -3.50 -21.69
N PRO A 100 1.52 -4.21 -21.49
CA PRO A 100 2.23 -4.17 -20.22
C PRO A 100 2.66 -2.74 -19.90
N LEU A 101 2.47 -2.32 -18.66
CA LEU A 101 3.13 -1.11 -18.14
C LEU A 101 4.63 -1.42 -18.00
N GLU A 102 5.48 -0.54 -18.52
CA GLU A 102 6.95 -0.61 -18.40
C GLU A 102 7.43 -0.57 -16.94
#